data_AF-A0A7Y5SDL0-F1
#
_entry.id   AF-A0A7Y5SDL0-F1
#
_cell.length_a   1.000
_cell.length_b   1.000
_cell.length_c   1.000
_cell.angle_alpha   90.00
_cell.angle_beta   90.00
_cell.angle_gamma   90.00
#
_symmetry.space_group_name_H-M   'P 1'
#
loop_
_entity.id
_entity.type
_entity.pdbx_description
1 polymer ?
#
loop_
_entity_poly.entity_id
_entity_poly.type
_entity_poly.pdbx_seq_one_letter_code
_entity_poly.pdbx_strand_id
1 'polypeptide(L)'
;MALSTVFSASATGSFPRPAGAAGFSIADAIEAAEPGATIEVPPGEYNEQLVIEKPVTLQGAGLPVIDGGGKGDVVVVKAAGVTIRGFVIRHSGRVVSDESAGIRLLEDGATIEGNRLEDVMYGITVWDSGGHTMKDNRISSISEYPVERRGHAIYMYNSTDNLIAGNTISAVRDGFFLGFTKNTHIESNIVTDARYGIHYMYSEDNTFKSNVFKHNIAGGALMFSERIIFEQNEFSDNTSVASGYGLLFKDVDDITMVDNWIYGNRIGLTMEGTPHTPGGFVNIEHNFISFNQIAVEMTSTTAVTFTENTFIGNLHLVESRGDIISSKNRWSANGRGNFWDGYRGYDANGDGVGDIEYRYEGAYDDLVRENDALRAYSYTPARTALDMAAEWFPVYRPEPRVVDDHPLMSPPMKLAASQSTSGRLVVAIVMAALVAVPLAVFRVAATRGTRKWRAC
;
A
#
# COMPACT_ATOMS: atom_id res chain seq x y z
N MET A 1 -28.98 -30.50 24.98
CA MET A 1 -28.03 -30.73 26.09
C MET A 1 -26.99 -29.62 26.03
N ALA A 2 -26.90 -28.85 27.11
CA ALA A 2 -25.84 -27.92 27.55
C ALA A 2 -25.21 -26.88 26.59
N LEU A 3 -25.27 -25.63 27.08
CA LEU A 3 -24.68 -24.37 26.64
C LEU A 3 -23.18 -24.41 26.27
N SER A 4 -22.76 -23.47 25.41
CA SER A 4 -21.82 -22.41 25.82
C SER A 4 -21.77 -21.27 24.80
N THR A 5 -22.47 -20.17 25.13
CA THR A 5 -22.28 -18.83 24.58
C THR A 5 -21.02 -18.22 25.19
N VAL A 6 -20.05 -17.80 24.38
CA VAL A 6 -18.89 -17.02 24.84
C VAL A 6 -19.19 -15.54 24.59
N PHE A 7 -19.40 -14.81 25.68
CA PHE A 7 -19.39 -13.35 25.70
C PHE A 7 -17.93 -12.87 25.59
N SER A 8 -17.64 -12.00 24.63
CA SER A 8 -16.44 -11.17 24.62
C SER A 8 -16.73 -9.92 25.44
N ALA A 9 -16.25 -9.88 26.68
CA ALA A 9 -16.26 -8.68 27.50
C ALA A 9 -15.03 -7.82 27.16
N SER A 10 -15.26 -6.65 26.56
CA SER A 10 -14.28 -5.57 26.45
C SER A 10 -14.05 -4.96 27.83
N ALA A 11 -12.97 -5.36 28.50
CA ALA A 11 -12.54 -4.73 29.75
C ALA A 11 -11.70 -3.48 29.42
N THR A 12 -12.35 -2.31 29.33
CA THR A 12 -11.68 -1.01 29.43
C THR A 12 -11.33 -0.74 30.88
N GLY A 13 -10.26 -1.37 31.36
CA GLY A 13 -9.68 -1.09 32.67
C GLY A 13 -8.62 0.00 32.57
N SER A 14 -8.96 1.24 32.89
CA SER A 14 -7.98 2.30 33.15
C SER A 14 -7.33 2.05 34.52
N PHE A 15 -6.21 1.35 34.54
CA PHE A 15 -5.36 1.33 35.74
C PHE A 15 -4.84 2.76 35.99
N PRO A 16 -4.95 3.28 37.23
CA PRO A 16 -4.30 4.54 37.57
C PRO A 16 -2.79 4.37 37.35
N ARG A 17 -2.26 5.11 36.37
CA ARG A 17 -0.83 5.12 36.07
C ARG A 17 -0.10 5.91 37.15
N PRO A 18 1.11 5.50 37.54
CA PRO A 18 1.90 6.26 38.49
C PRO A 18 2.11 7.68 37.95
N ALA A 19 1.82 8.69 38.76
CA ALA A 19 2.25 10.06 38.48
C ALA A 19 3.77 10.07 38.31
N GLY A 20 4.31 11.01 37.51
CA GLY A 20 5.76 11.18 37.36
C GLY A 20 6.48 11.18 38.71
N ALA A 21 7.72 10.65 38.73
CA ALA A 21 8.53 10.64 39.94
C ALA A 21 8.49 12.03 40.60
N ALA A 22 7.99 12.10 41.84
CA ALA A 22 7.64 13.37 42.47
C ALA A 22 8.81 14.37 42.42
N GLY A 23 8.60 15.50 41.76
CA GLY A 23 9.61 16.57 41.60
C GLY A 23 10.55 16.42 40.40
N PHE A 24 10.39 15.43 39.53
CA PHE A 24 11.14 15.34 38.26
C PHE A 24 10.39 16.09 37.14
N SER A 25 11.09 17.02 36.47
CA SER A 25 10.67 17.74 35.26
C SER A 25 11.61 17.37 34.13
N ILE A 26 11.08 16.99 32.96
CA ILE A 26 11.94 16.65 31.81
C ILE A 26 12.60 17.93 31.29
N ALA A 27 11.85 19.03 31.21
CA ALA A 27 12.38 20.33 30.81
C ALA A 27 13.54 20.81 31.70
N ASP A 28 13.41 20.70 33.03
CA ASP A 28 14.46 21.11 33.98
C ASP A 28 15.70 20.22 33.82
N ALA A 29 15.51 18.92 33.57
CA ALA A 29 16.61 17.99 33.32
C ALA A 29 17.33 18.31 32.00
N ILE A 30 16.61 18.70 30.94
CA ILE A 30 17.20 19.18 29.69
C ILE A 30 17.99 20.46 29.94
N GLU A 31 17.44 21.42 30.68
CA GLU A 31 18.12 22.69 30.98
C GLU A 31 19.42 22.47 31.76
N ALA A 32 19.42 21.58 32.75
CA ALA A 32 20.59 21.28 33.57
C ALA A 32 21.65 20.40 32.87
N ALA A 33 21.28 19.69 31.81
CA ALA A 33 22.18 18.79 31.10
C ALA A 33 23.24 19.54 30.27
N GLU A 34 24.47 19.02 30.31
CA GLU A 34 25.53 19.43 29.38
C GLU A 34 25.25 18.91 27.96
N PRO A 35 25.69 19.62 26.90
CA PRO A 35 25.63 19.10 25.53
C PRO A 35 26.28 17.71 25.42
N GLY A 36 25.58 16.79 24.76
CA GLY A 36 25.95 15.39 24.59
C GLY A 36 25.51 14.46 25.73
N ALA A 37 24.93 15.00 26.82
CA ALA A 37 24.50 14.18 27.95
C ALA A 37 23.32 13.26 27.60
N THR A 38 23.23 12.15 28.33
CA THR A 38 22.06 11.27 28.36
C THR A 38 21.23 11.57 29.60
N ILE A 39 19.93 11.80 29.39
CA ILE A 39 18.95 12.07 30.43
C ILE A 39 18.03 10.85 30.52
N GLU A 40 18.17 10.10 31.60
CA GLU A 40 17.27 8.99 31.93
C GLU A 40 15.99 9.55 32.57
N VAL A 41 14.86 9.40 31.89
CA VAL A 41 13.55 9.84 32.37
C VAL A 41 12.87 8.66 33.08
N PRO A 42 12.59 8.75 34.40
CA PRO A 42 11.97 7.66 35.14
C PRO A 42 10.53 7.40 34.67
N PRO A 43 9.95 6.22 34.94
CA PRO A 43 8.55 5.95 34.62
C PRO A 43 7.62 6.99 35.23
N GLY A 44 6.68 7.49 34.43
CA GLY A 44 5.86 8.62 34.85
C GLY A 44 4.96 9.17 33.75
N GLU A 45 4.08 10.08 34.15
CA GLU A 45 3.33 10.95 33.23
C GLU A 45 3.72 12.40 33.47
N TYR A 46 4.15 13.06 32.39
CA TYR A 46 4.72 14.40 32.36
C TYR A 46 3.85 15.27 31.47
N ASN A 47 3.13 16.23 32.07
CA ASN A 47 2.32 17.20 31.34
C ASN A 47 3.21 18.37 30.92
N GLU A 48 3.96 18.18 29.85
CA GLU A 48 5.00 19.09 29.39
C GLU A 48 4.98 19.23 27.87
N GLN A 49 5.35 20.41 27.39
CA GLN A 49 5.70 20.65 25.98
C GLN A 49 7.19 20.97 25.94
N LEU A 50 7.98 20.14 25.28
CA LEU A 50 9.43 20.19 25.35
C LEU A 50 10.02 20.96 24.17
N VAL A 51 11.05 21.76 24.45
CA VAL A 51 11.89 22.37 23.43
C VAL A 51 13.34 21.97 23.71
N ILE A 52 13.96 21.25 22.78
CA ILE A 52 15.31 20.71 22.93
C ILE A 52 16.26 21.56 22.07
N GLU A 53 16.98 22.47 22.71
CA GLU A 53 17.90 23.43 22.06
C GLU A 53 19.38 23.06 22.22
N LYS A 54 19.66 21.87 22.74
CA LYS A 54 21.02 21.33 22.91
C LYS A 54 21.05 19.86 22.49
N PRO A 55 22.19 19.36 21.94
CA PRO A 55 22.30 17.96 21.56
C PRO A 55 22.25 17.11 22.83
N VAL A 56 21.21 16.30 23.02
CA VAL A 56 21.08 15.40 24.18
C VAL A 56 20.41 14.10 23.75
N THR A 57 20.58 13.06 24.56
CA THR A 57 19.80 11.83 24.47
C THR A 57 18.74 11.82 25.56
N LEU A 58 17.47 11.88 25.18
CA LEU A 58 16.36 11.57 26.07
C LEU A 58 16.09 10.07 26.00
N GLN A 59 16.21 9.40 27.15
CA GLN A 59 15.99 7.96 27.27
C GLN A 59 14.91 7.67 28.30
N GLY A 60 13.78 7.13 27.84
CA GLY A 60 12.66 6.79 28.69
C GLY A 60 12.81 5.42 29.35
N ALA A 61 12.81 5.37 30.68
CA ALA A 61 12.78 4.12 31.43
C ALA A 61 11.33 3.63 31.57
N GLY A 62 11.00 2.52 30.91
CA GLY A 62 9.67 1.91 31.03
C GLY A 62 8.54 2.66 30.31
N LEU A 63 8.85 3.37 29.21
CA LEU A 63 7.90 4.14 28.40
C LEU A 63 7.18 5.26 29.19
N PRO A 64 7.90 6.23 29.80
CA PRO A 64 7.26 7.41 30.38
C PRO A 64 6.46 8.18 29.33
N VAL A 65 5.39 8.83 29.80
CA VAL A 65 4.43 9.57 28.96
C VAL A 65 4.77 11.05 28.97
N ILE A 66 4.97 11.64 27.79
CA ILE A 66 4.97 13.09 27.58
C ILE A 66 3.61 13.45 26.99
N ASP A 67 2.83 14.23 27.75
CA ASP A 67 1.48 14.64 27.42
C ASP A 67 1.44 16.14 27.09
N GLY A 68 1.17 16.47 25.82
CA GLY A 68 1.11 17.85 25.35
C GLY A 68 -0.16 18.60 25.75
N GLY A 69 -1.10 17.96 26.44
CA GLY A 69 -2.32 18.60 26.95
C GLY A 69 -3.29 19.09 25.86
N GLY A 70 -3.18 18.57 24.64
CA GLY A 70 -4.05 18.90 23.51
C GLY A 70 -3.71 20.23 22.82
N LYS A 71 -2.50 20.75 23.00
CA LYS A 71 -2.06 22.05 22.46
C LYS A 71 -0.71 21.91 21.78
N GLY A 72 -0.50 22.65 20.68
CA GLY A 72 0.79 22.79 20.01
C GLY A 72 1.54 21.48 19.74
N ASP A 73 2.84 21.59 19.53
CA ASP A 73 3.72 20.43 19.46
C ASP A 73 3.97 19.86 20.87
N VAL A 74 4.17 18.54 20.97
CA VAL A 74 4.55 17.91 22.25
C VAL A 74 6.06 18.02 22.49
N VAL A 75 6.87 17.76 21.46
CA VAL A 75 8.33 17.92 21.50
C VAL A 75 8.80 18.65 20.24
N VAL A 76 9.57 19.72 20.42
CA VAL A 76 10.24 20.45 19.35
C VAL A 76 11.75 20.30 19.50
N VAL A 77 12.40 19.76 18.47
CA VAL A 77 13.85 19.55 18.39
C VAL A 77 14.48 20.67 17.57
N LYS A 78 15.27 21.51 18.21
CA LYS A 78 15.98 22.68 17.65
C LYS A 78 17.50 22.55 17.78
N ALA A 79 18.01 21.35 18.00
CA ALA A 79 19.43 21.08 18.04
C ALA A 79 19.75 19.82 17.24
N ALA A 80 20.89 19.85 16.56
CA ALA A 80 21.36 18.71 15.78
C ALA A 80 21.70 17.52 16.67
N GLY A 81 21.57 16.30 16.14
CA GLY A 81 22.04 15.07 16.80
C GLY A 81 21.27 14.69 18.08
N VAL A 82 20.06 15.21 18.28
CA VAL A 82 19.21 14.84 19.41
C VAL A 82 18.67 13.42 19.25
N THR A 83 18.70 12.65 20.32
CA THR A 83 18.09 11.31 20.37
C THR A 83 16.89 11.32 21.31
N ILE A 84 15.75 10.77 20.86
CA ILE A 84 14.56 10.55 21.68
C ILE A 84 14.15 9.09 21.55
N ARG A 85 14.22 8.34 22.65
CA ARG A 85 13.86 6.93 22.62
C ARG A 85 13.10 6.42 23.84
N GLY A 86 12.18 5.49 23.58
CA GLY A 86 11.45 4.79 24.62
C GLY A 86 10.43 5.65 25.37
N PHE A 87 9.68 6.51 24.67
CA PHE A 87 8.59 7.31 25.24
C PHE A 87 7.22 6.92 24.70
N VAL A 88 6.17 7.23 25.47
CA VAL A 88 4.84 7.50 24.92
C VAL A 88 4.72 9.02 24.76
N ILE A 89 4.34 9.49 23.59
CA ILE A 89 4.18 10.92 23.28
C ILE A 89 2.76 11.10 22.75
N ARG A 90 1.95 11.95 23.40
CA ARG A 90 0.52 12.04 23.11
C ARG A 90 -0.07 13.43 23.27
N HIS A 91 -1.27 13.58 22.72
CA HIS A 91 -2.12 14.77 22.86
C HIS A 91 -1.43 16.06 22.38
N SER A 92 -0.96 16.07 21.14
CA SER A 92 -0.60 17.34 20.48
C SER A 92 -1.85 18.21 20.25
N GLY A 93 -1.66 19.42 19.73
CA GLY A 93 -2.75 20.23 19.17
C GLY A 93 -3.60 19.45 18.18
N ARG A 94 -4.91 19.71 18.16
CA ARG A 94 -5.93 18.91 17.44
C ARG A 94 -6.51 19.60 16.21
N VAL A 95 -5.93 20.72 15.79
CA VAL A 95 -6.37 21.49 14.61
C VAL A 95 -5.44 21.17 13.45
N VAL A 96 -6.01 20.73 12.32
CA VAL A 96 -5.24 20.27 11.15
C VAL A 96 -4.34 21.38 10.60
N SER A 97 -4.86 22.61 10.49
CA SER A 97 -4.13 23.76 9.93
C SER A 97 -2.98 24.25 10.80
N ASP A 98 -2.94 23.88 12.08
CA ASP A 98 -1.87 24.29 13.00
C ASP A 98 -0.67 23.34 12.90
N GLU A 99 -0.84 22.21 12.19
CA GLU A 99 0.19 21.20 11.93
C GLU A 99 0.93 20.70 13.16
N SER A 100 0.25 20.71 14.31
CA SER A 100 0.81 20.29 15.60
C SER A 100 1.31 18.84 15.57
N ALA A 101 2.53 18.62 16.05
CA ALA A 101 3.23 17.35 15.97
C ALA A 101 3.43 16.69 17.34
N GLY A 102 3.54 15.36 17.35
CA GLY A 102 4.12 14.65 18.48
C GLY A 102 5.60 15.02 18.63
N ILE A 103 6.36 14.96 17.54
CA ILE A 103 7.76 15.38 17.48
C ILE A 103 7.97 16.23 16.23
N ARG A 104 8.49 17.45 16.39
CA ARG A 104 8.91 18.32 15.28
C ARG A 104 10.43 18.41 15.24
N LEU A 105 11.01 18.07 14.09
CA LEU A 105 12.44 18.15 13.81
C LEU A 105 12.72 19.39 12.95
N LEU A 106 13.61 20.25 13.44
CA LEU A 106 14.00 21.50 12.79
C LEU A 106 15.52 21.57 12.53
N GLU A 107 16.28 20.58 12.97
CA GLU A 107 17.75 20.52 12.88
C GLU A 107 18.20 19.08 12.62
N ASP A 108 19.33 18.94 11.92
CA ASP A 108 19.79 17.68 11.32
C ASP A 108 20.12 16.55 12.32
N GLY A 109 20.10 15.32 11.82
CA GLY A 109 20.76 14.19 12.50
C GLY A 109 20.02 13.65 13.72
N ALA A 110 18.74 14.00 13.91
CA ALA A 110 17.95 13.45 15.01
C ALA A 110 17.70 11.93 14.87
N THR A 111 17.73 11.22 16.01
CA THR A 111 17.37 9.80 16.11
C THR A 111 16.11 9.62 16.96
N ILE A 112 15.03 9.14 16.34
CA ILE A 112 13.73 8.92 16.97
C ILE A 112 13.44 7.43 16.96
N GLU A 113 13.58 6.76 18.11
CA GLU A 113 13.63 5.31 18.17
C GLU A 113 12.71 4.68 19.23
N GLY A 114 11.94 3.66 18.86
CA GLY A 114 11.20 2.86 19.84
C GLY A 114 10.13 3.63 20.62
N ASN A 115 9.61 4.73 20.06
CA ASN A 115 8.59 5.56 20.69
C ASN A 115 7.18 5.13 20.28
N ARG A 116 6.19 5.52 21.10
CA ARG A 116 4.76 5.38 20.81
C ARG A 116 4.13 6.75 20.72
N LEU A 117 3.76 7.15 19.51
CA LEU A 117 3.05 8.39 19.24
C LEU A 117 1.56 8.08 19.11
N GLU A 118 0.77 8.54 20.07
CA GLU A 118 -0.65 8.18 20.24
C GLU A 118 -1.51 9.44 20.33
N ASP A 119 -2.62 9.50 19.59
CA ASP A 119 -3.53 10.66 19.60
C ASP A 119 -2.80 12.00 19.35
N VAL A 120 -1.92 11.99 18.35
CA VAL A 120 -1.23 13.19 17.84
C VAL A 120 -1.80 13.57 16.48
N MET A 121 -1.89 14.87 16.18
CA MET A 121 -2.37 15.30 14.87
C MET A 121 -1.38 14.87 13.80
N TYR A 122 -0.15 15.36 13.83
CA TYR A 122 0.98 14.86 13.03
C TYR A 122 1.93 14.07 13.93
N GLY A 123 2.48 12.96 13.45
CA GLY A 123 3.38 12.12 14.25
C GLY A 123 4.77 12.75 14.39
N ILE A 124 5.67 12.40 13.47
CA ILE A 124 7.00 12.99 13.36
C ILE A 124 7.00 13.92 12.15
N THR A 125 7.30 15.20 12.37
CA THR A 125 7.41 16.19 11.29
C THR A 125 8.86 16.61 11.10
N VAL A 126 9.29 16.77 9.85
CA VAL A 126 10.63 17.22 9.45
C VAL A 126 10.48 18.42 8.55
N TRP A 127 11.15 19.50 8.91
CA TRP A 127 11.17 20.75 8.17
C TRP A 127 12.60 21.18 7.91
N ASP A 128 12.94 21.34 6.63
CA ASP A 128 14.20 21.93 6.18
C ASP A 128 15.45 21.34 6.87
N SER A 129 15.45 20.03 7.11
CA SER A 129 16.49 19.28 7.83
C SER A 129 16.61 17.85 7.30
N GLY A 130 17.75 17.20 7.54
CA GLY A 130 18.08 15.86 7.02
C GLY A 130 18.97 15.02 7.93
N GLY A 131 19.36 13.84 7.43
CA GLY A 131 20.22 12.91 8.18
C GLY A 131 19.49 12.18 9.31
N HIS A 132 18.16 12.12 9.30
CA HIS A 132 17.39 11.57 10.42
C HIS A 132 17.32 10.05 10.40
N THR A 133 17.27 9.46 11.59
CA THR A 133 16.90 8.05 11.77
C THR A 133 15.58 7.96 12.54
N MET A 134 14.54 7.40 11.92
CA MET A 134 13.23 7.18 12.53
C MET A 134 12.94 5.69 12.53
N LYS A 135 13.16 5.03 13.67
CA LYS A 135 13.19 3.57 13.73
C LYS A 135 12.27 2.98 14.81
N ASP A 136 11.60 1.87 14.46
CA ASP A 136 10.84 1.05 15.41
C ASP A 136 9.77 1.84 16.21
N ASN A 137 9.25 2.93 15.63
CA ASN A 137 8.20 3.72 16.26
C ASN A 137 6.82 3.16 15.94
N ARG A 138 5.88 3.31 16.87
CA ARG A 138 4.46 3.07 16.63
C ARG A 138 3.74 4.41 16.58
N ILE A 139 3.08 4.71 15.47
CA ILE A 139 2.48 6.04 15.24
C ILE A 139 1.01 5.88 14.87
N SER A 140 0.17 6.63 15.57
CA SER A 140 -1.26 6.74 15.27
C SER A 140 -1.75 8.17 15.46
N SER A 141 -2.69 8.59 14.62
CA SER A 141 -3.29 9.92 14.73
C SER A 141 -4.54 9.88 15.62
N ILE A 142 -5.30 10.97 15.60
CA ILE A 142 -6.56 11.13 16.32
C ILE A 142 -7.63 10.23 15.69
N SER A 143 -7.74 9.00 16.20
CA SER A 143 -8.59 7.95 15.61
C SER A 143 -10.09 8.32 15.55
N GLU A 144 -10.54 9.20 16.45
CA GLU A 144 -11.90 9.75 16.50
C GLU A 144 -12.26 10.57 15.25
N TYR A 145 -11.26 11.15 14.58
CA TYR A 145 -11.48 11.94 13.38
C TYR A 145 -11.68 11.04 12.16
N PRO A 146 -12.53 11.45 11.21
CA PRO A 146 -12.55 10.81 9.91
C PRO A 146 -11.20 11.02 9.22
N VAL A 147 -10.84 10.10 8.32
CA VAL A 147 -9.48 9.99 7.76
C VAL A 147 -8.98 11.29 7.12
N GLU A 148 -9.86 12.07 6.49
CA GLU A 148 -9.55 13.34 5.84
C GLU A 148 -9.19 14.48 6.81
N ARG A 149 -9.54 14.33 8.10
CA ARG A 149 -9.24 15.28 9.17
C ARG A 149 -8.12 14.84 10.10
N ARG A 150 -7.56 13.64 9.91
CA ARG A 150 -6.36 13.20 10.62
C ARG A 150 -5.12 13.91 10.04
N GLY A 151 -4.01 13.91 10.78
CA GLY A 151 -2.73 14.33 10.22
C GLY A 151 -1.89 13.14 9.77
N HIS A 152 -0.69 13.43 9.27
CA HIS A 152 0.22 12.44 8.70
C HIS A 152 1.08 11.80 9.79
N ALA A 153 1.47 10.53 9.61
CA ALA A 153 2.30 9.83 10.60
C ALA A 153 3.74 10.34 10.57
N ILE A 154 4.35 10.32 9.38
CA ILE A 154 5.65 10.94 9.14
C ILE A 154 5.48 11.93 8.00
N TYR A 155 5.73 13.20 8.29
CA TYR A 155 5.59 14.31 7.34
C TYR A 155 6.96 14.95 7.15
N MET A 156 7.53 14.78 5.96
CA MET A 156 8.79 15.41 5.58
C MET A 156 8.57 16.46 4.50
N TYR A 157 9.16 17.63 4.72
CA TYR A 157 9.22 18.71 3.76
C TYR A 157 10.65 19.22 3.62
N ASN A 158 11.16 19.21 2.39
CA ASN A 158 12.52 19.66 2.04
C ASN A 158 13.60 18.99 2.91
N SER A 159 13.72 17.67 2.77
CA SER A 159 14.57 16.83 3.62
C SER A 159 15.47 15.91 2.81
N THR A 160 16.62 15.52 3.34
CA THR A 160 17.59 14.67 2.63
C THR A 160 18.23 13.64 3.55
N ASP A 161 18.70 12.52 2.98
CA ASP A 161 19.59 11.57 3.65
C ASP A 161 18.98 10.88 4.89
N ASN A 162 17.70 10.49 4.81
CA ASN A 162 16.99 9.91 5.96
C ASN A 162 16.88 8.39 5.90
N LEU A 163 16.79 7.77 7.08
CA LEU A 163 16.43 6.37 7.27
C LEU A 163 15.13 6.26 8.07
N ILE A 164 14.13 5.62 7.48
CA ILE A 164 12.83 5.34 8.11
C ILE A 164 12.62 3.83 8.11
N ALA A 165 12.78 3.19 9.27
CA ALA A 165 12.87 1.74 9.35
C ALA A 165 11.98 1.10 10.42
N GLY A 166 11.30 -0.01 10.12
CA GLY A 166 10.64 -0.84 11.14
C GLY A 166 9.44 -0.18 11.85
N ASN A 167 8.92 0.94 11.33
CA ASN A 167 7.82 1.66 11.97
C ASN A 167 6.47 0.99 11.69
N THR A 168 5.58 1.02 12.69
CA THR A 168 4.18 0.58 12.56
C THR A 168 3.25 1.77 12.62
N ILE A 169 2.57 2.05 11.51
CA ILE A 169 1.69 3.20 11.33
C ILE A 169 0.25 2.73 11.11
N SER A 170 -0.69 3.32 11.85
CA SER A 170 -2.10 2.97 11.74
C SER A 170 -3.03 4.14 12.05
N ALA A 171 -4.20 4.18 11.42
CA ALA A 171 -5.26 5.17 11.70
C ALA A 171 -4.75 6.62 11.59
N VAL A 172 -4.11 6.92 10.46
CA VAL A 172 -3.58 8.26 10.12
C VAL A 172 -4.25 8.78 8.86
N ARG A 173 -3.98 10.02 8.47
CA ARG A 173 -4.36 10.49 7.13
C ARG A 173 -3.45 9.90 6.08
N ASP A 174 -2.17 10.28 6.07
CA ASP A 174 -1.21 9.62 5.18
C ASP A 174 -0.09 9.01 6.04
N GLY A 175 0.37 7.81 5.68
CA GLY A 175 1.45 7.12 6.41
C GLY A 175 2.75 7.89 6.30
N PHE A 176 3.25 7.99 5.07
CA PHE A 176 4.38 8.84 4.72
C PHE A 176 3.92 9.95 3.80
N PHE A 177 4.14 11.20 4.19
CA PHE A 177 4.09 12.35 3.30
C PHE A 177 5.53 12.80 3.01
N LEU A 178 5.92 12.77 1.74
CA LEU A 178 7.23 13.18 1.25
C LEU A 178 7.06 14.33 0.25
N GLY A 179 7.46 15.55 0.65
CA GLY A 179 7.52 16.72 -0.22
C GLY A 179 8.96 17.20 -0.35
N PHE A 180 9.47 17.35 -1.58
CA PHE A 180 10.84 17.81 -1.83
C PHE A 180 11.91 17.01 -1.07
N THR A 181 11.70 15.70 -0.92
CA THR A 181 12.58 14.81 -0.14
C THR A 181 13.52 14.02 -1.04
N LYS A 182 14.78 13.87 -0.61
CA LYS A 182 15.85 13.25 -1.39
C LYS A 182 16.60 12.17 -0.61
N ASN A 183 17.20 11.23 -1.34
CA ASN A 183 18.13 10.21 -0.80
C ASN A 183 17.66 9.56 0.51
N THR A 184 16.40 9.14 0.54
CA THR A 184 15.74 8.61 1.73
C THR A 184 15.43 7.12 1.54
N HIS A 185 15.82 6.33 2.54
CA HIS A 185 15.59 4.90 2.61
C HIS A 185 14.42 4.61 3.55
N ILE A 186 13.36 4.03 3.00
CA ILE A 186 12.14 3.67 3.73
C ILE A 186 12.05 2.15 3.69
N GLU A 187 12.29 1.50 4.81
CA GLU A 187 12.42 0.04 4.84
C GLU A 187 11.68 -0.67 5.96
N SER A 188 11.12 -1.84 5.66
CA SER A 188 10.50 -2.73 6.66
C SER A 188 9.39 -2.07 7.50
N ASN A 189 8.70 -1.05 6.96
CA ASN A 189 7.61 -0.38 7.67
C ASN A 189 6.27 -1.04 7.34
N ILE A 190 5.31 -0.92 8.25
CA ILE A 190 3.93 -1.38 8.06
C ILE A 190 2.99 -0.18 8.18
N VAL A 191 2.22 0.09 7.13
CA VAL A 191 1.21 1.16 7.10
C VAL A 191 -0.17 0.57 6.82
N THR A 192 -1.10 0.85 7.72
CA THR A 192 -2.48 0.34 7.69
C THR A 192 -3.50 1.43 8.00
N ASP A 193 -4.72 1.28 7.49
CA ASP A 193 -5.86 2.17 7.79
C ASP A 193 -5.55 3.67 7.57
N ALA A 194 -4.77 3.98 6.53
CA ALA A 194 -4.48 5.34 6.08
C ALA A 194 -5.31 5.69 4.84
N ARG A 195 -5.43 6.99 4.53
CA ARG A 195 -5.89 7.47 3.22
C ARG A 195 -4.87 7.07 2.15
N TYR A 196 -3.62 7.50 2.31
CA TYR A 196 -2.51 7.05 1.48
C TYR A 196 -1.46 6.37 2.34
N GLY A 197 -1.02 5.19 1.96
CA GLY A 197 0.17 4.60 2.57
C GLY A 197 1.40 5.47 2.30
N ILE A 198 1.55 5.90 1.04
CA ILE A 198 2.58 6.85 0.58
C ILE A 198 1.91 8.01 -0.16
N HIS A 199 2.22 9.24 0.24
CA HIS A 199 1.92 10.46 -0.51
C HIS A 199 3.23 11.15 -0.85
N TYR A 200 3.58 11.20 -2.13
CA TYR A 200 4.93 11.53 -2.58
C TYR A 200 4.89 12.58 -3.70
N MET A 201 5.56 13.72 -3.48
CA MET A 201 5.50 14.88 -4.37
C MET A 201 6.88 15.54 -4.55
N TYR A 202 7.28 15.82 -5.79
CA TYR A 202 8.49 16.58 -6.11
C TYR A 202 9.77 16.05 -5.45
N SER A 203 9.89 14.73 -5.34
CA SER A 203 10.91 14.06 -4.53
C SER A 203 11.72 13.08 -5.40
N GLU A 204 12.98 12.84 -5.05
CA GLU A 204 13.91 12.11 -5.92
C GLU A 204 14.88 11.21 -5.16
N ASP A 205 15.45 10.20 -5.83
CA ASP A 205 16.49 9.33 -5.28
C ASP A 205 16.08 8.56 -4.01
N ASN A 206 14.80 8.17 -3.91
CA ASN A 206 14.27 7.49 -2.73
C ASN A 206 14.07 5.99 -2.99
N THR A 207 14.33 5.18 -1.97
CA THR A 207 14.19 3.72 -2.03
C THR A 207 13.17 3.23 -1.01
N PHE A 208 12.19 2.48 -1.49
CA PHE A 208 11.23 1.74 -0.68
C PHE A 208 11.57 0.26 -0.72
N LYS A 209 11.91 -0.32 0.44
CA LYS A 209 12.31 -1.73 0.53
C LYS A 209 11.54 -2.51 1.59
N SER A 210 10.95 -3.64 1.21
CA SER A 210 10.33 -4.56 2.18
C SER A 210 9.22 -3.95 3.05
N ASN A 211 8.54 -2.91 2.57
CA ASN A 211 7.43 -2.28 3.31
C ASN A 211 6.10 -2.96 3.00
N VAL A 212 5.13 -2.82 3.90
CA VAL A 212 3.77 -3.33 3.75
C VAL A 212 2.76 -2.19 3.83
N PHE A 213 2.06 -1.92 2.75
CA PHE A 213 0.99 -0.93 2.62
C PHE A 213 -0.33 -1.63 2.36
N LYS A 214 -1.10 -1.89 3.42
CA LYS A 214 -2.32 -2.70 3.33
C LYS A 214 -3.53 -2.09 3.99
N HIS A 215 -4.72 -2.41 3.47
CA HIS A 215 -6.00 -1.88 3.95
C HIS A 215 -6.04 -0.35 4.04
N ASN A 216 -5.30 0.33 3.16
CA ASN A 216 -5.39 1.77 3.02
C ASN A 216 -6.47 2.11 1.98
N ILE A 217 -6.93 3.35 1.97
CA ILE A 217 -7.82 3.83 0.90
C ILE A 217 -7.07 3.73 -0.44
N ALA A 218 -5.79 4.09 -0.46
CA ALA A 218 -4.85 3.77 -1.54
C ALA A 218 -3.47 3.40 -0.96
N GLY A 219 -2.76 2.48 -1.62
CA GLY A 219 -1.44 2.05 -1.16
C GLY A 219 -0.39 3.17 -1.28
N GLY A 220 -0.28 3.81 -2.44
CA GLY A 220 0.55 5.00 -2.59
C GLY A 220 0.25 5.82 -3.84
N ALA A 221 0.51 7.12 -3.78
CA ALA A 221 0.39 8.06 -4.89
C ALA A 221 1.67 8.88 -5.03
N LEU A 222 2.31 8.76 -6.20
CA LEU A 222 3.56 9.41 -6.54
C LEU A 222 3.34 10.41 -7.67
N MET A 223 3.81 11.63 -7.48
CA MET A 223 3.55 12.76 -8.38
C MET A 223 4.80 13.58 -8.66
N PHE A 224 5.06 13.89 -9.94
CA PHE A 224 6.09 14.86 -10.36
C PHE A 224 7.47 14.57 -9.79
N SER A 225 7.92 13.32 -9.92
CA SER A 225 9.05 12.79 -9.16
C SER A 225 9.88 11.80 -9.96
N GLU A 226 11.13 11.58 -9.56
CA GLU A 226 12.05 10.76 -10.36
C GLU A 226 13.02 9.90 -9.54
N ARG A 227 13.63 8.90 -10.19
CA ARG A 227 14.68 8.03 -9.61
C ARG A 227 14.21 7.33 -8.34
N ILE A 228 13.20 6.47 -8.48
CA ILE A 228 12.56 5.80 -7.33
C ILE A 228 12.67 4.29 -7.50
N ILE A 229 13.11 3.63 -6.43
CA ILE A 229 13.26 2.18 -6.39
C ILE A 229 12.21 1.61 -5.43
N PHE A 230 11.41 0.67 -5.92
CA PHE A 230 10.53 -0.17 -5.13
C PHE A 230 11.04 -1.61 -5.19
N GLU A 231 11.56 -2.12 -4.08
CA GLU A 231 12.06 -3.49 -3.96
C GLU A 231 11.29 -4.24 -2.87
N GLN A 232 10.73 -5.42 -3.19
CA GLN A 232 10.17 -6.34 -2.18
C GLN A 232 9.04 -5.74 -1.33
N ASN A 233 8.32 -4.73 -1.82
CA ASN A 233 7.21 -4.14 -1.08
C ASN A 233 5.90 -4.88 -1.32
N GLU A 234 5.00 -4.83 -0.35
CA GLU A 234 3.64 -5.32 -0.45
C GLU A 234 2.64 -4.16 -0.50
N PHE A 235 1.84 -4.11 -1.56
CA PHE A 235 0.68 -3.22 -1.71
C PHE A 235 -0.57 -4.08 -1.84
N SER A 236 -1.29 -4.25 -0.72
CA SER A 236 -2.37 -5.24 -0.64
C SER A 236 -3.68 -4.73 -0.09
N ASP A 237 -4.78 -5.28 -0.60
CA ASP A 237 -6.13 -5.06 -0.05
C ASP A 237 -6.53 -3.58 0.09
N ASN A 238 -6.04 -2.72 -0.81
CA ASN A 238 -6.45 -1.31 -0.89
C ASN A 238 -7.70 -1.22 -1.77
N THR A 239 -8.89 -1.39 -1.18
CA THR A 239 -10.13 -1.68 -1.92
C THR A 239 -11.11 -0.51 -2.02
N SER A 240 -10.68 0.73 -1.76
CA SER A 240 -11.58 1.89 -1.89
C SER A 240 -12.20 1.97 -3.28
N VAL A 241 -13.51 2.19 -3.35
CA VAL A 241 -14.24 2.32 -4.62
C VAL A 241 -13.72 3.52 -5.43
N ALA A 242 -13.36 4.61 -4.76
CA ALA A 242 -12.93 5.85 -5.41
C ALA A 242 -11.44 5.84 -5.81
N SER A 243 -10.57 5.26 -4.98
CA SER A 243 -9.11 5.40 -5.14
C SER A 243 -8.33 4.18 -4.65
N GLY A 244 -8.93 2.99 -4.66
CA GLY A 244 -8.31 1.72 -4.23
C GLY A 244 -7.23 1.20 -5.16
N TYR A 245 -6.24 2.02 -5.50
CA TYR A 245 -5.06 1.57 -6.22
C TYR A 245 -3.98 1.11 -5.23
N GLY A 246 -3.19 0.09 -5.63
CA GLY A 246 -1.96 -0.29 -4.94
C GLY A 246 -0.94 0.84 -5.06
N LEU A 247 -0.60 1.23 -6.29
CA LEU A 247 0.24 2.40 -6.58
C LEU A 247 -0.30 3.22 -7.74
N LEU A 248 -0.25 4.54 -7.59
CA LEU A 248 -0.47 5.52 -8.65
C LEU A 248 0.84 6.23 -8.98
N PHE A 249 1.20 6.20 -10.26
CA PHE A 249 2.26 6.98 -10.86
C PHE A 249 1.66 8.07 -11.74
N LYS A 250 1.92 9.32 -11.37
CA LYS A 250 1.48 10.48 -12.12
C LYS A 250 2.66 11.38 -12.43
N ASP A 251 2.98 11.50 -13.72
CA ASP A 251 4.08 12.34 -14.20
C ASP A 251 5.40 12.04 -13.44
N VAL A 252 5.78 10.77 -13.37
CA VAL A 252 7.02 10.33 -12.71
C VAL A 252 8.01 9.76 -13.72
N ASP A 253 9.31 9.80 -13.41
CA ASP A 253 10.39 9.35 -14.27
C ASP A 253 11.34 8.38 -13.53
N ASP A 254 12.12 7.61 -14.28
CA ASP A 254 13.21 6.76 -13.80
C ASP A 254 12.84 5.84 -12.62
N ILE A 255 11.77 5.06 -12.83
CA ILE A 255 11.23 4.15 -11.81
C ILE A 255 11.72 2.73 -12.06
N THR A 256 12.16 2.07 -10.99
CA THR A 256 12.44 0.62 -11.00
C THR A 256 11.59 -0.07 -9.93
N MET A 257 10.75 -1.02 -10.36
CA MET A 257 9.97 -1.87 -9.47
C MET A 257 10.40 -3.32 -9.63
N VAL A 258 10.93 -3.91 -8.56
CA VAL A 258 11.42 -5.29 -8.55
C VAL A 258 10.91 -6.08 -7.35
N ASP A 259 10.52 -7.33 -7.55
CA ASP A 259 10.11 -8.27 -6.50
C ASP A 259 8.94 -7.80 -5.63
N ASN A 260 8.08 -6.88 -6.10
CA ASN A 260 6.96 -6.38 -5.30
C ASN A 260 5.71 -7.27 -5.41
N TRP A 261 4.93 -7.32 -4.33
CA TRP A 261 3.62 -7.97 -4.26
C TRP A 261 2.50 -6.94 -4.33
N ILE A 262 1.68 -7.00 -5.38
CA ILE A 262 0.60 -6.03 -5.65
C ILE A 262 -0.68 -6.81 -5.88
N TYR A 263 -1.49 -6.99 -4.83
CA TYR A 263 -2.63 -7.90 -4.89
C TYR A 263 -3.85 -7.47 -4.08
N GLY A 264 -5.04 -7.96 -4.46
CA GLY A 264 -6.28 -7.69 -3.72
C GLY A 264 -6.76 -6.25 -3.80
N ASN A 265 -6.14 -5.40 -4.63
CA ASN A 265 -6.53 -4.00 -4.77
C ASN A 265 -7.68 -3.86 -5.77
N ARG A 266 -8.39 -2.72 -5.74
CA ARG A 266 -9.31 -2.39 -6.83
C ARG A 266 -8.52 -2.21 -8.13
N ILE A 267 -7.43 -1.46 -8.10
CA ILE A 267 -6.47 -1.35 -9.22
C ILE A 267 -5.08 -1.70 -8.67
N GLY A 268 -4.31 -2.56 -9.34
CA GLY A 268 -2.94 -2.87 -8.90
C GLY A 268 -2.04 -1.64 -9.08
N LEU A 269 -1.84 -1.25 -10.34
CA LEU A 269 -1.04 -0.10 -10.75
C LEU A 269 -1.88 0.88 -11.58
N THR A 270 -1.70 2.18 -11.35
CA THR A 270 -2.26 3.24 -12.18
C THR A 270 -1.14 4.12 -12.72
N MET A 271 -1.14 4.41 -14.01
CA MET A 271 -0.07 5.16 -14.67
C MET A 271 -0.63 6.26 -15.56
N GLU A 272 -0.21 7.49 -15.29
CA GLU A 272 -0.62 8.69 -16.02
C GLU A 272 0.60 9.52 -16.40
N GLY A 273 0.79 9.79 -17.70
CA GLY A 273 1.88 10.65 -18.17
C GLY A 273 3.27 10.17 -17.73
N THR A 274 3.46 8.85 -17.65
CA THR A 274 4.63 8.21 -17.03
C THR A 274 5.31 7.28 -18.04
N PRO A 275 6.60 7.48 -18.39
CA PRO A 275 7.47 8.60 -17.99
C PRO A 275 6.97 9.96 -18.50
N HIS A 276 7.27 11.01 -17.76
CA HIS A 276 6.88 12.39 -18.07
C HIS A 276 7.90 13.06 -19.00
N THR A 277 9.18 12.85 -18.71
CA THR A 277 10.29 13.53 -19.39
C THR A 277 10.81 12.69 -20.57
N PRO A 278 11.13 13.30 -21.74
CA PRO A 278 11.76 12.57 -22.84
C PRO A 278 13.06 11.88 -22.42
N GLY A 279 13.13 10.57 -22.58
CA GLY A 279 14.29 9.77 -22.20
C GLY A 279 14.20 9.13 -20.81
N GLY A 280 13.21 9.52 -19.99
CA GLY A 280 12.90 8.85 -18.74
C GLY A 280 12.42 7.41 -18.99
N PHE A 281 12.55 6.56 -17.97
CA PHE A 281 12.13 5.16 -18.06
C PHE A 281 11.27 4.72 -16.86
N VAL A 282 10.47 3.68 -17.08
CA VAL A 282 9.82 2.93 -16.01
C VAL A 282 9.96 1.45 -16.32
N ASN A 283 10.63 0.73 -15.42
CA ASN A 283 10.88 -0.70 -15.52
C ASN A 283 10.17 -1.41 -14.38
N ILE A 284 9.35 -2.40 -14.73
CA ILE A 284 8.57 -3.20 -13.79
C ILE A 284 8.94 -4.64 -14.08
N GLU A 285 9.76 -5.21 -13.20
CA GLU A 285 10.40 -6.50 -13.37
C GLU A 285 10.16 -7.44 -12.19
N HIS A 286 9.91 -8.73 -12.41
CA HIS A 286 9.74 -9.70 -11.32
C HIS A 286 8.71 -9.28 -10.28
N ASN A 287 7.57 -8.68 -10.64
CA ASN A 287 6.53 -8.34 -9.67
C ASN A 287 5.37 -9.34 -9.71
N PHE A 288 4.76 -9.58 -8.56
CA PHE A 288 3.54 -10.36 -8.43
C PHE A 288 2.32 -9.44 -8.45
N ILE A 289 1.66 -9.30 -9.60
CA ILE A 289 0.53 -8.39 -9.82
C ILE A 289 -0.73 -9.23 -10.05
N SER A 290 -1.44 -9.57 -8.98
CA SER A 290 -2.45 -10.64 -9.03
C SER A 290 -3.66 -10.37 -8.16
N PHE A 291 -4.81 -10.97 -8.46
CA PHE A 291 -6.04 -10.84 -7.67
C PHE A 291 -6.54 -9.39 -7.49
N ASN A 292 -6.17 -8.48 -8.38
CA ASN A 292 -6.72 -7.14 -8.43
C ASN A 292 -7.98 -7.12 -9.33
N GLN A 293 -8.88 -6.16 -9.15
CA GLN A 293 -9.99 -6.02 -10.13
C GLN A 293 -9.45 -5.59 -11.49
N ILE A 294 -8.48 -4.67 -11.50
CA ILE A 294 -7.70 -4.29 -12.68
C ILE A 294 -6.22 -4.42 -12.31
N ALA A 295 -5.41 -5.16 -13.07
CA ALA A 295 -3.98 -5.29 -12.76
C ALA A 295 -3.24 -3.98 -13.02
N VAL A 296 -3.42 -3.39 -14.20
CA VAL A 296 -2.80 -2.13 -14.60
C VAL A 296 -3.82 -1.24 -15.33
N GLU A 297 -3.95 0.01 -14.90
CA GLU A 297 -4.71 1.04 -15.61
C GLU A 297 -3.74 2.12 -16.12
N MET A 298 -3.83 2.49 -17.40
CA MET A 298 -2.84 3.35 -18.06
C MET A 298 -3.50 4.42 -18.94
N THR A 299 -2.83 5.55 -19.15
CA THR A 299 -3.22 6.55 -20.17
C THR A 299 -2.44 6.35 -21.48
N SER A 300 -2.89 7.00 -22.56
CA SER A 300 -2.25 6.99 -23.89
C SER A 300 -0.86 7.62 -23.95
N THR A 301 -0.44 8.28 -22.86
CA THR A 301 0.85 9.00 -22.74
C THR A 301 1.94 8.19 -22.03
N THR A 302 1.67 6.92 -21.74
CA THR A 302 2.60 6.05 -21.01
C THR A 302 3.65 5.39 -21.91
N ALA A 303 4.81 5.05 -21.35
CA ALA A 303 5.87 4.27 -22.01
C ALA A 303 6.65 3.43 -20.98
N VAL A 304 6.08 2.29 -20.60
CA VAL A 304 6.57 1.42 -19.52
C VAL A 304 7.04 0.09 -20.08
N THR A 305 8.11 -0.48 -19.48
CA THR A 305 8.59 -1.82 -19.80
C THR A 305 8.22 -2.79 -18.69
N PHE A 306 7.43 -3.81 -19.02
CA PHE A 306 7.04 -4.90 -18.14
C PHE A 306 7.76 -6.19 -18.55
N THR A 307 8.56 -6.76 -17.68
CA THR A 307 9.27 -8.02 -17.92
C THR A 307 9.20 -8.95 -16.73
N GLU A 308 9.00 -10.23 -16.98
CA GLU A 308 9.02 -11.28 -15.98
C GLU A 308 8.11 -11.03 -14.77
N ASN A 309 6.99 -10.32 -14.97
CA ASN A 309 5.97 -10.17 -13.93
C ASN A 309 5.02 -11.37 -13.95
N THR A 310 4.35 -11.60 -12.83
CA THR A 310 3.32 -12.62 -12.68
C THR A 310 1.94 -11.98 -12.62
N PHE A 311 1.14 -12.18 -13.67
CA PHE A 311 -0.26 -11.76 -13.73
C PHE A 311 -1.19 -12.97 -13.57
N ILE A 312 -1.83 -13.10 -12.40
CA ILE A 312 -2.72 -14.22 -12.08
C ILE A 312 -3.99 -13.72 -11.39
N GLY A 313 -5.14 -14.23 -11.81
CA GLY A 313 -6.42 -14.08 -11.11
C GLY A 313 -6.91 -12.63 -11.01
N ASN A 314 -6.39 -11.72 -11.84
CA ASN A 314 -6.95 -10.39 -11.98
C ASN A 314 -8.26 -10.48 -12.78
N LEU A 315 -9.26 -9.66 -12.45
CA LEU A 315 -10.51 -9.64 -13.21
C LEU A 315 -10.31 -9.03 -14.61
N HIS A 316 -9.49 -7.98 -14.68
CA HIS A 316 -9.01 -7.37 -15.92
C HIS A 316 -7.50 -7.17 -15.84
N LEU A 317 -6.79 -7.42 -16.94
CA LEU A 317 -5.33 -7.30 -16.96
C LEU A 317 -4.90 -5.85 -17.17
N VAL A 318 -5.19 -5.30 -18.36
CA VAL A 318 -4.75 -3.95 -18.71
C VAL A 318 -5.90 -3.14 -19.26
N GLU A 319 -6.19 -2.02 -18.62
CA GLU A 319 -7.27 -1.10 -18.97
C GLU A 319 -6.72 0.28 -19.33
N SER A 320 -7.41 0.95 -20.25
CA SER A 320 -7.10 2.34 -20.56
C SER A 320 -8.01 3.32 -19.84
N ARG A 321 -7.45 4.42 -19.35
CA ARG A 321 -8.19 5.58 -18.88
C ARG A 321 -8.37 6.57 -20.04
N GLY A 322 -9.48 6.40 -20.77
CA GLY A 322 -9.90 7.31 -21.85
C GLY A 322 -9.60 6.78 -23.25
N ASP A 323 -8.36 6.96 -23.72
CA ASP A 323 -7.94 6.71 -25.12
C ASP A 323 -7.33 5.31 -25.33
N ILE A 324 -6.66 5.05 -26.46
CA ILE A 324 -5.95 3.79 -26.72
C ILE A 324 -4.66 3.75 -25.90
N ILE A 325 -4.30 2.57 -25.41
CA ILE A 325 -3.03 2.34 -24.71
C ILE A 325 -1.86 2.65 -25.67
N SER A 326 -0.85 3.36 -25.17
CA SER A 326 0.29 3.75 -25.99
C SER A 326 1.05 2.53 -26.52
N SER A 327 1.36 2.53 -27.82
CA SER A 327 2.25 1.55 -28.45
C SER A 327 3.71 1.65 -27.99
N LYS A 328 4.03 2.68 -27.18
CA LYS A 328 5.35 2.84 -26.56
C LYS A 328 5.55 1.91 -25.36
N ASN A 329 4.47 1.37 -24.79
CA ASN A 329 4.56 0.36 -23.74
C ASN A 329 5.12 -0.94 -24.31
N ARG A 330 6.01 -1.58 -23.55
CA ARG A 330 6.66 -2.84 -23.91
C ARG A 330 6.31 -3.90 -22.89
N TRP A 331 5.89 -5.07 -23.37
CA TRP A 331 5.48 -6.21 -22.55
C TRP A 331 6.51 -7.35 -22.57
N SER A 332 7.65 -7.11 -23.22
CA SER A 332 8.79 -7.99 -23.21
C SER A 332 10.06 -7.16 -23.49
N ALA A 333 11.20 -7.67 -23.01
CA ALA A 333 12.52 -7.17 -23.37
C ALA A 333 13.54 -8.30 -23.27
N ASN A 334 14.61 -8.22 -24.07
CA ASN A 334 15.71 -9.19 -24.03
C ASN A 334 15.27 -10.66 -24.18
N GLY A 335 14.23 -10.91 -24.99
CA GLY A 335 13.71 -12.25 -25.24
C GLY A 335 12.86 -12.82 -24.10
N ARG A 336 12.46 -12.01 -23.11
CA ARG A 336 11.63 -12.44 -21.97
C ARG A 336 10.48 -11.46 -21.74
N GLY A 337 9.28 -12.00 -21.63
CA GLY A 337 8.04 -11.29 -21.35
C GLY A 337 7.51 -11.62 -19.97
N ASN A 338 6.20 -11.62 -19.80
CA ASN A 338 5.53 -11.81 -18.53
C ASN A 338 4.82 -13.17 -18.47
N PHE A 339 4.53 -13.64 -17.25
CA PHE A 339 3.64 -14.78 -17.06
C PHE A 339 2.18 -14.30 -17.02
N TRP A 340 1.35 -14.88 -17.87
CA TRP A 340 -0.09 -14.62 -17.96
C TRP A 340 -0.86 -15.91 -17.69
N ASP A 341 -1.73 -15.92 -16.68
CA ASP A 341 -2.56 -17.11 -16.37
C ASP A 341 -3.53 -17.51 -17.50
N GLY A 342 -3.84 -16.57 -18.39
CA GLY A 342 -4.62 -16.77 -19.61
C GLY A 342 -3.82 -17.34 -20.79
N TYR A 343 -2.49 -17.40 -20.74
CA TYR A 343 -1.69 -17.89 -21.87
C TYR A 343 -1.92 -19.39 -22.13
N ARG A 344 -2.17 -19.74 -23.40
CA ARG A 344 -2.47 -21.12 -23.84
C ARG A 344 -1.54 -21.60 -24.96
N GLY A 345 -0.41 -20.93 -25.14
CA GLY A 345 0.60 -21.37 -26.10
C GLY A 345 1.39 -22.58 -25.63
N TYR A 346 2.44 -22.88 -26.37
CA TYR A 346 3.34 -24.00 -26.13
C TYR A 346 4.79 -23.53 -26.20
N ASP A 347 5.68 -24.31 -25.61
CA ASP A 347 7.12 -24.13 -25.65
C ASP A 347 7.73 -25.43 -26.18
N ALA A 348 8.01 -25.46 -27.48
CA ALA A 348 8.55 -26.62 -28.17
C ALA A 348 10.07 -26.75 -28.01
N ASN A 349 10.76 -25.64 -27.72
CA ASN A 349 12.21 -25.60 -27.60
C ASN A 349 12.70 -25.86 -26.15
N GLY A 350 11.81 -25.74 -25.16
CA GLY A 350 12.04 -25.99 -23.74
C GLY A 350 12.76 -24.88 -22.99
N ASP A 351 12.79 -23.65 -23.49
CA ASP A 351 13.50 -22.51 -22.89
C ASP A 351 12.68 -21.77 -21.81
N GLY A 352 11.43 -22.18 -21.58
CA GLY A 352 10.51 -21.60 -20.60
C GLY A 352 9.78 -20.35 -21.10
N VAL A 353 9.96 -19.98 -22.37
CA VAL A 353 9.26 -18.92 -23.09
C VAL A 353 8.32 -19.55 -24.12
N GLY A 354 7.13 -19.00 -24.27
CA GLY A 354 6.17 -19.48 -25.25
C GLY A 354 6.60 -19.15 -26.69
N ASP A 355 6.46 -20.11 -27.60
CA ASP A 355 6.79 -19.98 -29.03
C ASP A 355 5.78 -19.12 -29.82
N ILE A 356 4.63 -18.82 -29.21
CA ILE A 356 3.62 -17.91 -29.76
C ILE A 356 3.42 -16.73 -28.83
N GLU A 357 3.20 -15.56 -29.40
CA GLU A 357 2.90 -14.35 -28.64
C GLU A 357 1.61 -14.50 -27.79
N TYR A 358 1.56 -13.77 -26.68
CA TYR A 358 0.33 -13.55 -25.92
C TYR A 358 -0.34 -12.25 -26.38
N ARG A 359 -1.64 -12.30 -26.60
CA ARG A 359 -2.47 -11.15 -26.96
C ARG A 359 -3.59 -10.99 -25.94
N TYR A 360 -3.71 -9.81 -25.36
CA TYR A 360 -4.87 -9.43 -24.55
C TYR A 360 -5.76 -8.49 -25.38
N GLU A 361 -6.93 -8.99 -25.75
CA GLU A 361 -7.93 -8.29 -26.57
C GLU A 361 -9.02 -7.69 -25.66
N GLY A 362 -9.50 -6.49 -25.98
CA GLY A 362 -10.59 -5.83 -25.24
C GLY A 362 -11.79 -5.56 -26.15
N ALA A 363 -12.57 -6.60 -26.47
CA ALA A 363 -13.65 -6.47 -27.46
C ALA A 363 -14.83 -5.64 -26.93
N TYR A 364 -15.08 -5.74 -25.63
CA TYR A 364 -16.05 -4.91 -24.94
C TYR A 364 -15.74 -3.41 -25.06
N ASP A 365 -14.48 -3.02 -25.12
CA ASP A 365 -14.11 -1.61 -25.11
C ASP A 365 -14.29 -0.95 -26.47
N ASP A 366 -14.16 -1.72 -27.56
CA ASP A 366 -14.61 -1.29 -28.88
C ASP A 366 -16.12 -1.04 -28.90
N LEU A 367 -16.91 -1.91 -28.28
CA LEU A 367 -18.35 -1.72 -28.15
C LEU A 367 -18.70 -0.50 -27.28
N VAL A 368 -17.98 -0.28 -26.17
CA VAL A 368 -18.14 0.91 -25.32
C VAL A 368 -17.84 2.19 -26.08
N ARG A 369 -16.82 2.18 -26.96
CA ARG A 369 -16.48 3.32 -27.81
C ARG A 369 -17.59 3.65 -28.80
N GLU A 370 -18.28 2.64 -29.33
CA GLU A 370 -19.44 2.84 -30.20
C GLU A 370 -20.69 3.26 -29.43
N ASN A 371 -20.83 2.83 -28.16
CA ASN A 371 -21.97 3.15 -27.32
C ASN A 371 -21.57 3.30 -25.84
N ASP A 372 -21.45 4.56 -25.39
CA ASP A 372 -21.12 4.91 -24.01
C ASP A 372 -22.08 4.31 -22.96
N ALA A 373 -23.33 4.00 -23.32
CA ALA A 373 -24.28 3.37 -22.41
C ALA A 373 -23.82 1.97 -21.97
N LEU A 374 -22.96 1.32 -22.77
CA LEU A 374 -22.39 0.04 -22.42
C LEU A 374 -21.47 0.14 -21.20
N ARG A 375 -20.85 1.29 -20.89
CA ARG A 375 -19.99 1.45 -19.69
C ARG A 375 -20.64 1.01 -18.38
N ALA A 376 -21.98 1.01 -18.31
CA ALA A 376 -22.72 0.49 -17.17
C ALA A 376 -22.42 -1.00 -16.87
N TYR A 377 -21.95 -1.76 -17.86
CA TYR A 377 -21.64 -3.18 -17.75
C TYR A 377 -20.17 -3.48 -17.43
N SER A 378 -19.30 -2.46 -17.30
CA SER A 378 -17.83 -2.63 -17.30
C SER A 378 -17.31 -3.46 -16.13
N TYR A 379 -18.08 -3.52 -15.04
CA TYR A 379 -17.75 -4.27 -13.83
C TYR A 379 -18.78 -5.36 -13.56
N THR A 380 -19.41 -5.90 -14.61
CA THR A 380 -20.41 -6.96 -14.52
C THR A 380 -19.95 -8.20 -15.28
N PRO A 381 -20.45 -9.40 -14.92
CA PRO A 381 -20.17 -10.62 -15.68
C PRO A 381 -20.60 -10.54 -17.16
N ALA A 382 -21.47 -9.59 -17.52
CA ALA A 382 -21.87 -9.38 -18.91
C ALA A 382 -20.69 -8.92 -19.79
N ARG A 383 -19.74 -8.15 -19.23
CA ARG A 383 -18.50 -7.77 -19.95
C ARG A 383 -17.70 -9.02 -20.32
N THR A 384 -17.41 -9.88 -19.35
CA THR A 384 -16.68 -11.15 -19.59
C THR A 384 -17.37 -12.01 -20.64
N ALA A 385 -18.70 -12.08 -20.63
CA ALA A 385 -19.45 -12.82 -21.64
C ALA A 385 -19.32 -12.21 -23.06
N LEU A 386 -19.27 -10.88 -23.16
CA LEU A 386 -19.04 -10.18 -24.43
C LEU A 386 -17.62 -10.40 -24.95
N ASP A 387 -16.61 -10.29 -24.09
CA ASP A 387 -15.22 -10.56 -24.46
C ASP A 387 -15.06 -12.02 -24.95
N MET A 388 -15.63 -12.99 -24.23
CA MET A 388 -15.65 -14.40 -24.67
C MET A 388 -16.38 -14.61 -26.01
N ALA A 389 -17.47 -13.88 -26.25
CA ALA A 389 -18.18 -13.98 -27.53
C ALA A 389 -17.32 -13.45 -28.69
N ALA A 390 -16.60 -12.35 -28.48
CA ALA A 390 -15.73 -11.77 -29.51
C ALA A 390 -14.56 -12.69 -29.90
N GLU A 391 -14.02 -13.48 -28.97
CA GLU A 391 -13.00 -14.49 -29.28
C GLU A 391 -13.50 -15.54 -30.31
N TRP A 392 -14.80 -15.89 -30.24
CA TRP A 392 -15.44 -16.88 -31.11
C TRP A 392 -15.83 -16.33 -32.49
N PHE A 393 -15.88 -15.01 -32.68
CA PHE A 393 -16.25 -14.36 -33.95
C PHE A 393 -15.11 -13.47 -34.48
N PRO A 394 -14.17 -14.03 -35.27
CA PRO A 394 -12.96 -13.34 -35.72
C PRO A 394 -13.15 -12.03 -36.49
N VAL A 395 -14.34 -11.79 -37.05
CA VAL A 395 -14.68 -10.57 -37.79
C VAL A 395 -14.81 -9.33 -36.89
N TYR A 396 -14.94 -9.54 -35.57
CA TYR A 396 -15.07 -8.49 -34.55
C TYR A 396 -13.86 -8.42 -33.61
N ARG A 397 -12.70 -9.00 -33.99
CA ARG A 397 -11.52 -8.97 -33.13
C ARG A 397 -10.95 -7.55 -33.04
N PRO A 398 -10.90 -6.96 -31.83
CA PRO A 398 -10.34 -5.64 -31.61
C PRO A 398 -8.82 -5.66 -31.79
N GLU A 399 -8.19 -4.50 -31.93
CA GLU A 399 -6.74 -4.42 -31.79
C GLU A 399 -6.34 -4.81 -30.35
N PRO A 400 -5.30 -5.64 -30.18
CA PRO A 400 -4.87 -6.08 -28.86
C PRO A 400 -4.26 -4.92 -28.08
N ARG A 401 -4.61 -4.86 -26.79
CA ARG A 401 -4.09 -3.89 -25.82
C ARG A 401 -2.68 -4.23 -25.35
N VAL A 402 -2.42 -5.53 -25.28
CA VAL A 402 -1.14 -6.11 -24.89
C VAL A 402 -0.75 -7.10 -25.97
N VAL A 403 0.48 -6.96 -26.45
CA VAL A 403 1.16 -7.99 -27.22
C VAL A 403 2.47 -8.25 -26.51
N ASP A 404 2.63 -9.48 -26.03
CA ASP A 404 3.86 -9.97 -25.42
C ASP A 404 4.42 -11.07 -26.32
N ASP A 405 5.52 -10.75 -27.01
CA ASP A 405 6.19 -11.66 -27.95
C ASP A 405 6.91 -12.83 -27.26
N HIS A 406 7.12 -12.75 -25.94
CA HIS A 406 7.94 -13.70 -25.19
C HIS A 406 7.25 -14.12 -23.87
N PRO A 407 5.99 -14.57 -23.89
CA PRO A 407 5.25 -14.88 -22.67
C PRO A 407 5.93 -16.03 -21.91
N LEU A 408 6.02 -15.93 -20.60
CA LEU A 408 6.64 -16.97 -19.78
C LEU A 408 5.69 -18.16 -19.59
N MET A 409 6.23 -19.38 -19.65
CA MET A 409 5.49 -20.62 -19.42
C MET A 409 5.21 -20.90 -17.94
N SER A 410 5.96 -20.26 -17.04
CA SER A 410 5.79 -20.44 -15.59
C SER A 410 5.96 -19.12 -14.83
N PRO A 411 5.26 -18.94 -13.70
CA PRO A 411 5.34 -17.69 -12.96
C PRO A 411 6.68 -17.58 -12.22
N PRO A 412 7.44 -16.48 -12.40
CA PRO A 412 8.70 -16.24 -11.68
C PRO A 412 8.48 -16.00 -10.19
N MET A 413 7.38 -15.35 -9.79
CA MET A 413 6.99 -15.17 -8.40
C MET A 413 5.66 -15.87 -8.09
N LYS A 414 5.52 -16.41 -6.87
CA LYS A 414 4.26 -16.99 -6.39
C LYS A 414 4.01 -16.55 -4.95
N LEU A 415 2.76 -16.28 -4.59
CA LEU A 415 2.36 -16.21 -3.18
C LEU A 415 2.68 -17.56 -2.52
N ALA A 416 3.48 -17.53 -1.46
CA ALA A 416 3.68 -18.70 -0.62
C ALA A 416 2.32 -19.09 -0.03
N ALA A 417 1.76 -20.22 -0.47
CA ALA A 417 0.55 -20.74 0.13
C ALA A 417 0.83 -21.00 1.62
N SER A 418 0.19 -20.24 2.51
CA SER A 418 0.14 -20.58 3.93
C SER A 418 -0.28 -22.04 4.05
N GLN A 419 0.59 -22.87 4.63
CA GLN A 419 0.30 -24.28 4.88
C GLN A 419 -0.70 -24.42 6.04
N SER A 420 -1.87 -23.79 5.93
CA SER A 420 -3.02 -24.09 6.77
C SER A 420 -3.74 -25.29 6.20
N THR A 421 -3.51 -26.47 6.79
CA THR A 421 -4.24 -27.73 6.49
C THR A 421 -5.76 -27.56 6.61
N SER A 422 -6.22 -26.64 7.45
CA SER A 422 -7.63 -26.31 7.66
C SER A 422 -8.30 -25.70 6.41
N GLY A 423 -7.59 -24.84 5.67
CA GLY A 423 -8.13 -24.17 4.49
C GLY A 423 -8.42 -25.14 3.33
N ARG A 424 -7.55 -26.14 3.13
CA ARG A 424 -7.72 -27.17 2.08
C ARG A 424 -8.98 -28.01 2.31
N LEU A 425 -9.30 -28.33 3.57
CA LEU A 425 -10.50 -29.09 3.90
C LEU A 425 -11.77 -28.28 3.67
N VAL A 426 -11.77 -26.99 4.04
CA VAL A 426 -12.91 -26.09 3.81
C VAL A 426 -13.16 -25.88 2.31
N VAL A 427 -12.11 -25.65 1.52
CA VAL A 427 -12.23 -25.54 0.06
C VAL A 427 -12.75 -26.84 -0.56
N ALA A 428 -12.26 -28.00 -0.14
CA ALA A 428 -12.75 -29.29 -0.60
C ALA A 428 -14.24 -29.51 -0.27
N ILE A 429 -14.68 -29.10 0.93
CA ILE A 429 -16.08 -29.19 1.35
C ILE A 429 -16.96 -28.24 0.51
N VAL A 430 -16.52 -27.00 0.27
CA VAL A 430 -17.25 -26.03 -0.55
C VAL A 430 -17.34 -26.52 -2.01
N MET A 431 -16.25 -27.04 -2.57
CA MET A 431 -16.25 -27.62 -3.93
C MET A 431 -17.17 -28.84 -4.02
N ALA A 432 -17.14 -29.73 -3.01
CA ALA A 432 -18.05 -30.87 -2.95
C ALA A 432 -19.52 -30.42 -2.84
N ALA A 433 -19.82 -29.37 -2.08
CA ALA A 433 -21.16 -28.80 -1.97
C ALA A 433 -21.63 -28.15 -3.28
N LEU A 434 -20.75 -27.41 -3.97
CA LEU A 434 -21.04 -26.80 -5.27
C LEU A 434 -21.31 -27.82 -6.37
N VAL A 435 -20.75 -29.03 -6.28
CA VAL A 435 -21.03 -30.14 -7.21
C VAL A 435 -22.26 -30.94 -6.79
N ALA A 436 -22.41 -31.22 -5.49
CA ALA A 436 -23.48 -32.07 -4.97
C ALA A 436 -24.86 -31.41 -5.04
N VAL A 437 -24.96 -30.09 -4.83
CA VAL A 437 -26.25 -29.37 -4.84
C VAL A 437 -26.89 -29.38 -6.24
N PRO A 438 -26.19 -29.02 -7.35
CA PRO A 438 -26.74 -29.16 -8.70
C PRO A 438 -27.15 -30.59 -9.03
N LEU A 439 -26.33 -31.60 -8.69
CA LEU A 439 -26.64 -33.01 -8.92
C LEU A 439 -27.90 -33.47 -8.18
N ALA A 440 -28.12 -33.00 -6.94
CA ALA A 440 -29.32 -33.29 -6.18
C ALA A 440 -30.57 -32.62 -6.81
N VAL A 441 -30.44 -31.37 -7.27
CA VAL A 441 -31.52 -30.65 -7.97
C VAL A 441 -31.90 -31.36 -9.27
N PHE A 442 -30.92 -31.81 -10.07
CA PHE A 442 -31.16 -32.60 -11.28
C PHE A 442 -31.82 -33.96 -10.98
N ARG A 443 -31.45 -34.63 -9.88
CA ARG A 443 -32.10 -35.88 -9.44
C ARG A 443 -33.55 -35.68 -9.01
N VAL A 444 -33.86 -34.57 -8.34
CA VAL A 444 -35.23 -34.23 -7.90
C VAL A 444 -36.09 -33.82 -9.11
N ALA A 445 -35.52 -33.10 -10.08
CA ALA A 445 -36.21 -32.77 -11.34
C ALA A 445 -36.52 -34.03 -12.18
N ALA A 446 -35.55 -34.95 -12.31
CA ALA A 446 -35.72 -36.20 -13.05
C ALA A 446 -36.75 -37.15 -12.42
N THR A 447 -36.87 -37.15 -11.08
CA THR A 447 -37.84 -38.00 -10.36
C THR A 447 -39.26 -37.40 -10.36
N ARG A 448 -39.40 -36.07 -10.44
CA ARG A 448 -40.70 -35.39 -10.56
C ARG A 448 -41.28 -35.36 -11.99
N GLY A 449 -40.48 -35.64 -13.02
CA GLY A 449 -40.89 -35.65 -14.43
C GLY A 449 -41.70 -36.87 -14.90
N THR A 450 -42.00 -37.85 -14.02
CA THR A 450 -42.68 -39.10 -14.42
C THR A 450 -44.17 -39.17 -14.03
N ARG A 451 -44.86 -38.03 -13.88
CA ARG A 451 -46.33 -38.03 -13.83
C ARG A 451 -46.92 -38.05 -15.24
N LYS A 452 -47.21 -39.28 -15.68
CA LYS A 452 -48.03 -39.70 -16.83
C LYS A 452 -48.90 -38.61 -17.45
N TRP A 453 -48.58 -38.24 -18.69
CA TRP A 453 -49.58 -37.77 -19.64
C TRP A 453 -50.58 -38.92 -19.89
N ARG A 454 -51.83 -38.76 -19.46
CA ARG A 454 -52.95 -39.58 -19.93
C ARG A 454 -53.62 -38.81 -21.07
N ALA A 455 -53.71 -39.45 -22.23
CA ALA A 455 -54.40 -38.94 -23.40
C ALA A 455 -55.91 -38.84 -23.16
N CYS A 456 -56.50 -37.75 -23.65
CA CYS A 456 -57.88 -37.69 -24.11
C CYS A 456 -57.84 -37.52 -25.63
#